data_AF-A0A524K999-F1
#
_entry.id   AF-A0A524K999-F1
#
_cell.length_a   1.000
_cell.length_b   1.000
_cell.length_c   1.000
_cell.angle_alpha   90.00
_cell.angle_beta   90.00
_cell.angle_gamma   90.00
#
_symmetry.space_group_name_H-M   'P 1'
#
loop_
_entity.id
_entity.type
_entity.pdbx_description
1 polymer ?
#
loop_
_entity_poly.entity_id
_entity_poly.type
_entity_poly.pdbx_seq_one_letter_code
_entity_poly.pdbx_strand_id
1 'polypeptide(L)' 'GEELRTAATTVGELYAELDQRYAFPSVGRMKVAVNDEFRDWNAPVRDGDFIVFIPPVAGG' A
#
# COMPACT_ATOMS: atom_id res chain seq x y z
N GLY A 1 0.00 12.81 -4.22
CA GLY A 1 -0.28 11.87 -3.13
C GLY A 1 -1.46 12.36 -2.34
N GLU A 2 -2.08 11.48 -1.55
CA GLU A 2 -3.04 11.82 -0.50
C GLU A 2 -2.32 11.69 0.86
N GLU A 3 -2.72 12.48 1.85
CA GLU A 3 -2.34 12.26 3.25
C GLU A 3 -3.50 11.57 3.97
N LEU A 4 -3.22 10.46 4.66
CA LEU A 4 -4.21 9.68 5.39
C LEU A 4 -3.78 9.51 6.84
N ARG A 5 -4.70 9.79 7.77
CA ARG A 5 -4.58 9.32 9.15
C ARG A 5 -5.23 7.95 9.26
N THR A 6 -4.47 6.96 9.69
CA THR A 6 -4.89 5.56 9.78
C THR A 6 -4.48 4.96 11.13
N ALA A 7 -5.18 3.93 11.57
CA ALA A 7 -4.77 3.08 12.69
C ALA A 7 -4.02 1.81 12.23
N ALA A 8 -3.87 1.62 10.91
CA ALA A 8 -3.14 0.50 10.34
C ALA A 8 -1.70 0.49 10.82
N THR A 9 -1.27 -0.67 11.29
CA THR A 9 0.09 -0.90 11.77
C THR A 9 0.98 -1.48 10.69
N THR A 10 0.38 -2.09 9.67
CA THR A 10 1.08 -2.68 8.51
C THR A 10 0.52 -2.18 7.19
N VAL A 11 1.32 -2.32 6.14
CA VAL A 11 0.94 -1.91 4.79
C VAL A 11 -0.28 -2.71 4.27
N GLY A 12 -0.41 -3.98 4.66
CA GLY A 12 -1.58 -4.81 4.35
C GLY A 12 -2.86 -4.33 5.01
N GLU A 13 -2.80 -3.92 6.28
CA GLU A 13 -3.93 -3.31 6.98
C GLU A 13 -4.34 -1.99 6.33
N LEU A 14 -3.36 -1.16 5.96
CA LEU A 14 -3.62 0.10 5.26
C LEU A 14 -4.31 -0.14 3.92
N TYR A 15 -3.88 -1.15 3.16
CA TYR A 15 -4.52 -1.49 1.90
C TYR A 15 -5.96 -1.96 2.08
N ALA A 16 -6.23 -2.78 3.09
CA ALA A 16 -7.58 -3.24 3.40
C ALA A 16 -8.50 -2.07 3.79
N GLU A 17 -7.99 -1.10 4.55
CA GLU A 17 -8.73 0.14 4.86
C GLU A 17 -9.05 0.94 3.60
N LEU A 18 -8.07 1.12 2.71
CA LEU A 18 -8.24 1.83 1.45
C LEU A 18 -9.19 1.11 0.49
N ASP A 19 -9.14 -0.22 0.45
CA ASP A 19 -10.05 -1.03 -0.36
C ASP A 19 -11.51 -0.82 0.04
N GLN A 20 -11.81 -0.79 1.34
CA GLN A 20 -13.15 -0.49 1.82
C GLN A 20 -13.63 0.91 1.43
N ARG A 21 -12.70 1.88 1.34
CA ARG A 21 -13.03 3.29 1.03
C ARG A 21 -13.15 3.58 -0.46
N TYR A 22 -12.35 2.92 -1.28
CA TYR A 22 -12.13 3.27 -2.68
C TYR A 22 -12.31 2.12 -3.66
N ALA A 23 -12.63 0.90 -3.19
CA ALA A 23 -12.75 -0.33 -3.99
C ALA A 23 -11.48 -0.62 -4.80
N PHE A 24 -10.39 -0.90 -4.09
CA PHE A 24 -9.10 -1.18 -4.71
C PHE A 24 -9.11 -2.57 -5.38
N PRO A 25 -8.23 -2.81 -6.37
CA PRO A 25 -8.08 -4.13 -6.97
C PRO A 25 -7.69 -5.19 -5.93
N SER A 26 -7.87 -6.47 -6.25
CA SER A 26 -7.35 -7.54 -5.40
C SER A 26 -5.81 -7.48 -5.31
N VAL A 27 -5.27 -7.74 -4.12
CA VAL A 27 -3.82 -7.71 -3.81
C VAL A 27 -2.97 -8.69 -4.64
N GLY A 28 -3.56 -9.70 -5.29
CA GLY A 28 -2.87 -10.92 -5.75
C GLY A 28 -1.51 -10.76 -6.46
N ARG A 29 -1.33 -9.76 -7.34
CA ARG A 29 -0.03 -9.45 -7.97
C ARG A 29 0.46 -8.03 -7.70
N MET A 30 -0.20 -7.33 -6.79
CA MET A 30 0.16 -5.99 -6.36
C MET A 30 1.49 -6.04 -5.59
N LYS A 31 2.40 -5.12 -5.89
CA LYS A 31 3.60 -4.88 -5.08
C LYS A 31 3.41 -3.60 -4.27
N VAL A 32 4.20 -3.43 -3.22
CA VAL A 32 4.22 -2.18 -2.47
C VAL A 32 5.64 -1.67 -2.28
N ALA A 33 5.79 -0.36 -2.35
CA ALA A 33 6.99 0.35 -1.98
C ALA A 33 6.70 1.30 -0.81
N VAL A 34 7.63 1.38 0.14
CA VAL A 34 7.63 2.34 1.24
C VAL A 34 8.93 3.12 1.15
N ASN A 35 8.85 4.44 1.03
CA ASN A 35 9.99 5.34 0.86
C ASN A 35 10.94 4.87 -0.27
N ASP A 36 10.36 4.63 -1.45
CA ASP A 36 11.03 4.20 -2.69
C ASP A 36 11.70 2.81 -2.64
N GLU A 37 11.47 2.02 -1.58
CA GLU A 37 11.99 0.65 -1.46
C GLU A 37 10.84 -0.37 -1.49
N PHE A 38 10.97 -1.46 -2.25
CA PHE A 38 10.00 -2.56 -2.22
C PHE A 38 9.96 -3.23 -0.86
N ARG A 39 8.76 -3.51 -0.35
CA ARG A 39 8.55 -4.15 0.96
C ARG A 39 7.51 -5.27 0.88
N ASP A 40 7.52 -6.11 1.90
CA ASP A 40 6.46 -7.09 2.15
C ASP A 40 5.21 -6.41 2.73
N TRP A 41 4.05 -7.05 2.56
CA TRP A 41 2.77 -6.56 3.06
C TRP A 41 2.70 -6.42 4.60
N ASN A 42 3.53 -7.18 5.33
CA ASN A 42 3.64 -7.08 6.79
C ASN A 42 4.62 -6.00 7.25
N ALA A 43 5.18 -5.20 6.33
CA ALA A 43 6.04 -4.10 6.71
C ALA A 43 5.27 -3.09 7.59
N PRO A 44 5.91 -2.55 8.64
CA PRO A 44 5.27 -1.58 9.51
C PRO A 44 5.04 -0.26 8.75
N VAL A 45 3.92 0.40 9.05
CA VAL A 45 3.64 1.77 8.61
C VAL A 45 3.99 2.74 9.73
N ARG A 46 4.66 3.84 9.39
CA ARG A 46 5.02 4.92 10.33
C ARG A 46 4.50 6.26 9.84
N ASP A 47 4.34 7.17 10.78
CA ASP A 47 4.01 8.55 10.47
C ASP A 47 5.06 9.15 9.52
N GLY A 48 4.59 9.81 8.46
CA GLY A 48 5.43 10.37 7.40
C GLY A 48 5.91 9.39 6.33
N ASP A 49 5.59 8.09 6.39
CA ASP A 49 5.94 7.15 5.32
C ASP A 49 5.22 7.48 4.01
N PHE A 50 5.97 7.45 2.90
CA PHE A 50 5.41 7.53 1.56
C PHE A 50 5.21 6.12 0.99
N ILE A 51 3.96 5.76 0.72
CA ILE A 51 3.58 4.39 0.33
C ILE A 51 2.99 4.40 -1.08
N VAL A 52 3.46 3.49 -1.93
CA VAL A 52 2.98 3.32 -3.31
C VAL A 52 2.57 1.87 -3.54
N PHE A 53 1.29 1.65 -3.88
CA PHE A 53 0.79 0.36 -4.36
C PHE A 53 0.96 0.27 -5.88
N ILE A 54 1.68 -0.75 -6.33
CA ILE A 54 2.16 -0.88 -7.71
C ILE A 54 1.44 -2.07 -8.34
N PRO A 55 0.45 -1.84 -9.23
CA PRO A 55 -0.19 -2.92 -9.96
C PRO A 55 0.83 -3.61 -10.88
N PRO A 56 0.55 -4.84 -11.34
CA PRO A 56 1.40 -5.52 -12.30
C PRO A 56 1.55 -4.64 -13.54
N VAL A 57 2.77 -4.19 -13.81
CA VAL A 57 3.05 -3.48 -15.04
C VAL A 57 3.10 -4.51 -16.17
N ALA A 58 2.23 -4.36 -17.16
CA ALA A 58 2.37 -5.08 -18.43
C ALA A 58 3.51 -4.39 -19.19
N GLY A 59 4.74 -4.83 -18.96
CA GLY A 59 5.87 -4.43 -19.78
C GLY A 59 5.67 -4.99 -21.20
N GLY A 60 5.58 -4.09 -22.17
CA GLY A 60 5.89 -4.38 -23.58
C GLY A 60 7.37 -4.19 -23.84
#